data_AF-A0A1B6NW49-F1
#
_entry.id   AF-A0A1B6NW49-F1
#
_cell.length_a   1.000
_cell.length_b   1.000
_cell.length_c   1.000
_cell.angle_alpha   90.00
_cell.angle_beta   90.00
_cell.angle_gamma   90.00
#
_symmetry.space_group_name_H-M   'P 1'
#
loop_
_entity.id
_entity.type
_entity.pdbx_description
1 polymer ?
#
loop_
_entity_poly.entity_id
_entity_poly.type
_entity_poly.pdbx_seq_one_letter_code
_entity_poly.pdbx_strand_id
1 'polypeptide(L)'
;MRSAHHRDGVAMVRLLAWLDRQDPAALSEIDVVRQLEGLRRDQGILDISFDTIMGAGPNGAIVHYRVTEATNRRLAAGDLLLIDSGG
;
A
#
# COMPACT_ATOMS: atom_id res chain seq x y z
N MET A 1 -5.79 14.39 -15.83
CA MET A 1 -5.49 14.54 -14.38
C MET A 1 -6.69 14.22 -13.49
N ARG A 2 -7.76 15.03 -13.47
CA ARG A 2 -8.90 14.84 -12.51
C ARG A 2 -9.51 13.42 -12.53
N SER A 3 -9.81 12.88 -13.71
CA SER A 3 -10.39 11.53 -13.82
C SER A 3 -9.41 10.43 -13.36
N ALA A 4 -8.11 10.57 -13.64
CA ALA A 4 -7.10 9.64 -13.16
C ALA A 4 -7.02 9.64 -11.62
N HIS A 5 -6.91 10.82 -11.00
CA HIS A 5 -6.87 10.95 -9.54
C HIS A 5 -8.18 10.48 -8.87
N HIS A 6 -9.32 10.66 -9.54
CA HIS A 6 -10.59 10.13 -9.05
C HIS A 6 -10.58 8.60 -8.99
N ARG A 7 -10.10 7.94 -10.05
CA ARG A 7 -9.97 6.47 -10.10
C ARG A 7 -8.96 5.96 -9.08
N ASP A 8 -7.80 6.60 -8.96
CA ASP A 8 -6.80 6.21 -7.95
C ASP A 8 -7.31 6.43 -6.51
N GLY A 9 -8.05 7.51 -6.27
CA GLY A 9 -8.72 7.76 -4.99
C GLY A 9 -9.69 6.65 -4.60
N VAL A 10 -10.43 6.06 -5.55
CA VAL A 10 -11.28 4.90 -5.29
C VAL A 10 -10.45 3.69 -4.85
N ALA A 11 -9.31 3.43 -5.49
CA ALA A 11 -8.41 2.34 -5.09
C ALA A 11 -7.86 2.55 -3.67
N MET A 12 -7.46 3.77 -3.32
CA MET A 12 -6.98 4.12 -1.97
C MET A 12 -8.06 3.95 -0.90
N VAL A 13 -9.28 4.44 -1.14
CA VAL A 13 -10.40 4.28 -0.20
C VAL A 13 -10.73 2.79 0.00
N ARG A 14 -10.72 2.00 -1.07
CA ARG A 14 -10.93 0.55 -0.98
C ARG A 14 -9.80 -0.14 -0.20
N LEU A 15 -8.55 0.29 -0.38
CA LEU A 15 -7.42 -0.26 0.38
C LEU A 15 -7.60 0.00 1.88
N LEU A 16 -7.89 1.25 2.26
CA LEU A 16 -8.08 1.62 3.67
C LEU A 16 -9.26 0.86 4.29
N ALA A 17 -10.38 0.74 3.57
CA ALA A 17 -11.54 -0.03 4.03
C ALA A 17 -11.29 -1.55 4.08
N TRP A 18 -10.34 -2.06 3.29
CA TRP A 18 -9.91 -3.45 3.33
C TRP A 18 -8.99 -3.68 4.53
N LEU A 19 -7.99 -2.82 4.74
CA LEU A 19 -7.06 -2.86 5.88
C LEU A 19 -7.79 -2.87 7.22
N ASP A 20 -8.82 -2.04 7.37
CA ASP A 20 -9.63 -1.92 8.59
C ASP A 20 -10.33 -3.24 9.01
N ARG A 21 -10.45 -4.20 8.07
CA ARG A 21 -11.08 -5.50 8.31
C ARG A 21 -10.08 -6.66 8.48
N GLN A 22 -8.79 -6.38 8.34
CA GLN A 22 -7.76 -7.41 8.45
C GLN A 22 -7.27 -7.53 9.90
N ASP A 23 -6.82 -8.73 10.27
CA ASP A 23 -5.89 -8.86 11.39
C ASP A 23 -4.52 -8.35 10.92
N PRO A 24 -3.95 -7.28 11.52
CA PRO A 24 -2.65 -6.77 11.12
C PRO A 24 -1.57 -7.84 11.16
N ALA A 25 -1.61 -8.74 12.16
CA ALA A 25 -0.61 -9.79 12.26
C ALA A 25 -0.62 -10.72 11.04
N ALA A 26 -1.75 -10.89 10.35
CA ALA A 26 -1.87 -11.76 9.19
C ALA A 26 -1.24 -11.18 7.91
N LEU A 27 -0.85 -9.90 7.91
CA LEU A 27 -0.33 -9.21 6.73
C LEU A 27 1.17 -8.93 6.83
N SER A 28 1.80 -8.80 5.68
CA SER A 28 3.11 -8.20 5.49
C SER A 28 3.04 -6.92 4.64
N GLU A 29 4.11 -6.12 4.65
CA GLU A 29 4.23 -4.92 3.81
C GLU A 29 3.96 -5.23 2.33
N ILE A 30 4.51 -6.33 1.80
CA ILE A 30 4.30 -6.78 0.43
C ILE A 30 2.82 -7.11 0.15
N ASP A 31 2.09 -7.68 1.12
CA ASP A 31 0.68 -8.02 0.93
C ASP A 31 -0.17 -6.76 0.73
N VAL A 32 0.14 -5.69 1.48
CA VAL A 32 -0.52 -4.39 1.32
C VAL A 32 -0.21 -3.78 -0.05
N VAL A 33 1.04 -3.85 -0.51
CA VAL A 33 1.44 -3.36 -1.85
C VAL A 33 0.68 -4.12 -2.95
N ARG A 34 0.67 -5.45 -2.90
CA ARG A 34 -0.03 -6.30 -3.87
C ARG A 34 -1.52 -6.04 -3.89
N GLN A 35 -2.13 -5.85 -2.72
CA GLN A 35 -3.54 -5.51 -2.61
C GLN A 35 -3.85 -4.16 -3.28
N LEU A 36 -3.04 -3.13 -3.03
CA LEU A 36 -3.23 -1.82 -3.65
C LEU A 36 -3.09 -1.89 -5.17
N GLU A 37 -2.09 -2.58 -5.69
CA GLU A 37 -1.93 -2.77 -7.14
C GLU A 37 -3.12 -3.50 -7.77
N GLY A 38 -3.66 -4.52 -7.11
CA GLY A 38 -4.89 -5.19 -7.53
C GLY A 38 -6.07 -4.21 -7.63
N LEU A 39 -6.28 -3.42 -6.57
CA LEU A 39 -7.35 -2.41 -6.53
C LEU A 39 -7.18 -1.33 -7.61
N ARG A 40 -5.95 -0.95 -7.94
CA ARG A 40 -5.66 -0.02 -9.05
C ARG A 40 -5.98 -0.63 -10.41
N ARG A 41 -5.58 -1.89 -10.64
CA ARG A 41 -5.95 -2.63 -11.86
C ARG A 41 -7.46 -2.71 -12.04
N ASP A 42 -8.22 -2.92 -10.97
CA ASP A 42 -9.69 -2.91 -11.01
C ASP A 42 -10.29 -1.55 -11.39
N GLN A 43 -9.54 -0.45 -11.21
CA GLN A 43 -9.93 0.90 -11.65
C GLN A 43 -9.42 1.24 -13.07
N GLY A 44 -8.82 0.27 -13.76
CA GLY A 44 -8.25 0.45 -15.10
C GLY A 44 -7.03 1.36 -15.13
N ILE A 45 -6.26 1.38 -14.04
CA ILE A 45 -4.92 1.96 -14.00
C ILE A 45 -3.97 0.98 -14.70
N LEU A 46 -3.15 1.51 -15.61
CA LEU A 46 -2.31 0.69 -16.50
C LEU A 46 -1.10 0.11 -15.77
N ASP A 47 -0.43 0.94 -14.98
CA ASP A 47 0.78 0.59 -14.24
C ASP A 47 0.99 1.56 -13.08
N ILE A 48 1.91 1.21 -12.18
CA ILE A 48 2.36 2.10 -11.11
C ILE A 48 3.27 3.21 -11.68
N SER A 49 3.19 4.42 -11.12
CA SER A 49 4.07 5.52 -11.53
C SER A 49 5.46 5.46 -10.90
N PHE A 50 5.60 4.73 -9.80
CA PHE A 50 6.84 4.44 -9.08
C PHE A 50 6.62 3.28 -8.12
N ASP A 51 7.70 2.66 -7.65
CA ASP A 51 7.64 1.57 -6.67
C ASP A 51 6.96 2.05 -5.37
N THR A 52 5.86 1.41 -5.00
CA THR A 52 5.12 1.78 -3.78
C THR A 52 6.02 1.68 -2.56
N ILE A 53 6.11 2.78 -1.82
CA ILE A 53 6.75 2.83 -0.51
C ILE A 53 5.69 2.42 0.50
N MET A 54 5.85 1.22 1.06
CA MET A 54 5.01 0.73 2.14
C MET A 54 5.89 0.32 3.31
N GLY A 55 5.90 1.11 4.38
CA GLY A 55 6.70 0.85 5.58
C GLY A 55 5.82 0.71 6.82
N ALA A 56 5.98 -0.38 7.56
CA ALA A 56 5.33 -0.61 8.85
C ALA A 56 6.29 -0.32 10.01
N GLY A 57 5.83 0.46 10.99
CA GLY A 57 6.59 0.79 12.20
C GLY A 57 7.93 1.46 11.86
N PRO A 58 9.09 0.89 12.26
CA PRO A 58 10.41 1.47 12.00
C PRO A 58 10.71 1.70 10.51
N ASN A 59 10.18 0.87 9.61
CA ASN A 59 10.41 1.00 8.17
C ASN A 59 9.75 2.27 7.61
N GLY A 60 8.66 2.74 8.21
CA GLY A 60 7.99 3.99 7.83
C GLY A 60 8.82 5.25 8.13
N ALA A 61 9.89 5.15 8.93
CA ALA A 61 10.80 6.26 9.19
C ALA A 61 11.89 6.43 8.12
N ILE A 62 12.04 5.46 7.20
CA ILE A 62 13.05 5.50 6.14
C ILE A 62 12.42 6.13 4.90
N VAL A 63 12.86 7.34 4.55
CA VAL A 63 12.21 8.21 3.54
C VAL A 63 12.00 7.51 2.18
N HIS A 64 13.01 6.79 1.68
CA HIS A 64 12.92 6.03 0.43
C HIS A 64 12.94 4.52 0.68
N TYR A 65 12.21 4.05 1.68
CA TYR A 65 12.05 2.62 1.94
C TYR A 65 11.46 1.92 0.72
N ARG A 66 12.04 0.78 0.34
CA ARG A 66 11.48 -0.11 -0.66
C ARG A 66 11.47 -1.50 -0.07
N VAL A 67 10.27 -2.06 0.06
CA VAL A 67 10.13 -3.41 0.59
C VAL A 67 10.73 -4.41 -0.40
N THR A 68 11.46 -5.38 0.14
CA THR A 68 12.00 -6.53 -0.59
C THR A 68 11.59 -7.78 0.14
N GLU A 69 11.70 -8.95 -0.47
CA GLU A 69 11.41 -10.21 0.23
C GLU A 69 12.25 -10.39 1.51
N ALA A 70 13.47 -9.86 1.54
CA ALA A 70 14.37 -9.92 2.70
C ALA A 70 14.01 -8.91 3.81
N THR A 71 13.39 -7.78 3.47
CA THR A 71 13.04 -6.71 4.42
C THR A 71 11.55 -6.68 4.77
N ASN A 72 10.75 -7.54 4.12
CA ASN A 72 9.30 -7.60 4.26
C ASN A 72 8.86 -7.88 5.70
N ARG A 73 8.42 -6.83 6.37
CA ARG A 73 8.00 -6.91 7.77
C ARG A 73 6.54 -7.35 7.87
N ARG A 74 6.21 -8.18 8.88
CA ARG A 74 4.81 -8.39 9.29
C ARG A 74 4.28 -7.16 9.99
N LEU A 75 3.03 -6.81 9.72
CA LEU A 75 2.37 -5.73 10.42
C LEU A 75 2.06 -6.15 11.86
N ALA A 76 2.02 -5.18 12.77
CA ALA A 76 1.58 -5.38 14.14
C ALA A 76 0.52 -4.35 14.52
N ALA A 77 -0.35 -4.70 15.48
CA ALA A 77 -1.28 -3.75 16.05
C ALA A 77 -0.52 -2.58 16.70
N GLY A 78 -0.92 -1.35 16.38
CA GLY A 78 -0.24 -0.13 16.85
C GLY A 78 0.94 0.32 16.01
N ASP A 79 1.35 -0.43 14.97
CA ASP A 79 2.32 0.06 14.01
C ASP A 79 1.74 1.25 13.22
N LEU A 80 2.55 2.30 13.05
CA LEU A 80 2.28 3.31 12.04
C LEU A 80 2.54 2.71 10.66
N LEU A 81 1.59 2.87 9.73
CA LEU A 81 1.77 2.49 8.33
C LEU A 81 1.98 3.75 7.49
N LEU A 82 3.10 3.79 6.76
CA LEU A 82 3.34 4.80 5.74
C LEU A 82 3.13 4.17 4.36
N ILE A 83 2.27 4.76 3.54
CA ILE A 83 2.03 4.38 2.16
C ILE A 83 2.24 5.61 1.27
N ASP A 84 3.27 5.59 0.44
CA ASP A 84 3.47 6.54 -0.66
C ASP A 84 3.46 5.77 -1.98
N SER A 85 2.53 6.13 -2.87
CA SER A 85 2.18 5.31 -4.03
C SER A 85 1.46 6.14 -5.10
N GLY A 86 1.48 5.69 -6.35
CA GLY A 86 0.75 6.34 -7.44
C GLY A 86 0.50 5.43 -8.64
N GLY A 87 -0.56 5.75 -9.41
CA GLY A 87 -1.00 5.06 -10.63
C GLY A 87 -2.16 5.77 -11.31
#